data_AF-A0A845LN39-F1
#
_entry.id   AF-A0A845LN39-F1
#
_cell.length_a   1.000
_cell.length_b   1.000
_cell.length_c   1.000
_cell.angle_alpha   90.00
_cell.angle_beta   90.00
_cell.angle_gamma   90.00
#
_symmetry.space_group_name_H-M   'P 1'
#
loop_
_entity.id
_entity.type
_entity.pdbx_description
1 polymer ?
#
loop_
_entity_poly.entity_id
_entity_poly.type
_entity_poly.pdbx_seq_one_letter_code
_entity_poly.pdbx_strand_id
1 'polypeptide(L)'
;MSERPWLKNLIAAVVIMAGGFFLFNFAFISAAFIINASIKLLNLPGNSAPPFLARIVYVVFILVLSWFVLRSRLNDTLKATYLTMPLMVVLVSIGIFTYQLSMGVVIGLGAAVVAAVLFYIHHKKLSWKYYFAVFYVAALALMIMLLGIDI
;
A
#
# COMPACT_ATOMS: atom_id res chain seq x y z
N MET A 1 32.33 12.94 -5.83
CA MET A 1 31.50 13.05 -4.61
C MET A 1 31.82 11.87 -3.72
N SER A 2 32.55 12.11 -2.62
CA SER A 2 33.05 11.06 -1.71
C SER A 2 31.91 10.21 -1.16
N GLU A 3 32.04 8.91 -1.31
CA GLU A 3 31.02 7.90 -1.05
C GLU A 3 30.81 7.67 0.45
N ARG A 4 29.82 8.36 1.03
CA ARG A 4 29.34 8.01 2.38
C ARG A 4 28.15 7.05 2.24
N PRO A 5 28.33 5.73 2.43
CA PRO A 5 27.26 4.74 2.23
C PRO A 5 26.05 5.00 3.12
N TRP A 6 26.26 5.54 4.32
CA TRP A 6 25.19 5.93 5.23
C TRP A 6 24.28 7.03 4.64
N LEU A 7 24.85 8.01 3.94
CA LEU A 7 24.09 9.10 3.32
C LEU A 7 23.23 8.58 2.16
N LYS A 8 23.78 7.68 1.34
CA LYS A 8 23.02 7.02 0.26
C LYS A 8 21.82 6.24 0.84
N ASN A 9 22.01 5.56 1.97
CA ASN A 9 20.94 4.82 2.64
C ASN A 9 19.89 5.74 3.26
N LEU A 10 20.31 6.84 3.90
CA LEU A 10 19.40 7.84 4.46
C LEU A 10 18.54 8.48 3.36
N ILE A 11 19.15 8.88 2.25
CA ILE A 11 18.43 9.43 1.09
C ILE A 11 17.42 8.42 0.56
N ALA A 12 17.80 7.14 0.45
CA ALA A 12 16.87 6.09 0.01
C ALA A 12 15.67 5.95 0.96
N ALA A 13 15.89 5.96 2.28
CA ALA A 13 14.83 5.91 3.27
C ALA A 13 13.88 7.11 3.17
N VAL A 14 14.43 8.33 3.05
CA VAL A 14 13.65 9.56 2.87
C VAL A 14 12.80 9.51 1.59
N VAL A 15 13.39 9.06 0.48
CA VAL A 15 12.66 8.90 -0.79
C VAL A 15 11.52 7.89 -0.66
N ILE A 16 11.74 6.76 0.03
CA ILE A 16 10.70 5.76 0.25
C ILE A 16 9.57 6.33 1.11
N MET A 17 9.88 7.06 2.18
CA MET A 17 8.86 7.67 3.04
C MET A 17 8.07 8.76 2.30
N ALA A 18 8.76 9.72 1.69
CA ALA A 18 8.11 10.81 0.97
C ALA A 18 7.32 10.31 -0.23
N GLY A 19 7.93 9.45 -1.05
CA GLY A 19 7.26 8.84 -2.20
C GLY A 19 6.11 7.92 -1.79
N GLY A 20 6.25 7.17 -0.69
CA GLY A 20 5.18 6.34 -0.15
C GLY A 20 3.98 7.16 0.33
N PHE A 21 4.22 8.30 0.97
CA PHE A 21 3.16 9.25 1.32
C PHE A 21 2.39 9.75 0.08
N PHE A 22 3.09 10.17 -0.97
CA PHE A 22 2.43 10.59 -2.21
C PHE A 22 1.64 9.46 -2.87
N LEU A 23 2.22 8.26 -2.92
CA LEU A 23 1.55 7.10 -3.51
C LEU A 23 0.34 6.64 -2.70
N PHE A 24 0.37 6.77 -1.37
CA PHE A 24 -0.76 6.48 -0.51
C PHE A 24 -1.94 7.42 -0.79
N ASN A 25 -1.67 8.73 -0.88
CA ASN A 25 -2.68 9.70 -1.27
C ASN A 25 -3.20 9.45 -2.69
N PHE A 26 -2.31 9.13 -3.63
CA PHE A 26 -2.69 8.76 -4.98
C PHE A 26 -3.61 7.54 -4.99
N ALA A 27 -3.34 6.52 -4.16
CA ALA A 27 -4.18 5.33 -4.02
C ALA A 27 -5.60 5.70 -3.56
N PHE A 28 -5.76 6.56 -2.56
CA PHE A 28 -7.11 7.00 -2.14
C PHE A 28 -7.83 7.83 -3.19
N ILE A 29 -7.13 8.77 -3.83
CA ILE A 29 -7.74 9.59 -4.89
C ILE A 29 -8.20 8.70 -6.05
N SER A 30 -7.39 7.71 -6.43
CA SER A 30 -7.76 6.76 -7.49
C SER A 30 -8.89 5.82 -7.06
N ALA A 31 -8.93 5.37 -5.80
CA ALA A 31 -10.06 4.62 -5.26
C ALA A 31 -11.36 5.43 -5.32
N ALA A 32 -11.34 6.67 -4.82
CA ALA A 32 -12.48 7.58 -4.84
C ALA A 32 -12.94 7.86 -6.28
N PHE A 33 -12.00 8.11 -7.19
CA PHE A 33 -12.30 8.30 -8.61
C PHE A 33 -13.00 7.08 -9.22
N ILE A 34 -12.49 5.87 -9.01
CA ILE A 34 -13.06 4.64 -9.57
C ILE A 34 -14.45 4.37 -8.98
N ILE A 35 -14.64 4.56 -7.67
CA ILE A 35 -15.94 4.38 -7.01
C ILE A 35 -16.96 5.39 -7.54
N ASN A 36 -16.61 6.67 -7.57
CA ASN A 36 -17.52 7.72 -8.05
C ASN A 36 -17.85 7.57 -9.54
N ALA A 37 -16.85 7.22 -10.36
CA ALA A 37 -17.07 6.93 -11.78
C ALA A 37 -18.02 5.73 -11.95
N SER A 38 -17.87 4.69 -11.13
CA SER A 38 -18.75 3.51 -11.17
C SER A 38 -20.18 3.85 -10.76
N ILE A 39 -20.39 4.64 -9.70
CA ILE A 39 -21.71 5.11 -9.27
C ILE A 39 -22.39 5.89 -10.40
N LYS A 40 -21.66 6.81 -11.05
CA LYS A 40 -22.17 7.59 -12.18
C LYS A 40 -22.47 6.73 -13.41
N LEU A 41 -21.62 5.78 -13.74
CA LEU A 41 -21.79 4.88 -14.89
C LEU A 41 -23.00 3.95 -14.72
N LEU A 42 -23.22 3.47 -13.49
CA LEU A 42 -24.34 2.58 -13.15
C LEU A 42 -25.63 3.35 -12.82
N ASN A 43 -25.61 4.68 -12.93
CA ASN A 43 -26.73 5.57 -12.61
C ASN A 43 -27.32 5.34 -11.20
N LEU A 44 -26.44 5.02 -10.23
CA LEU A 44 -26.83 4.79 -8.86
C LEU A 44 -27.01 6.12 -8.11
N PRO A 45 -27.90 6.20 -7.10
CA PRO A 45 -28.01 7.36 -6.23
C PRO A 45 -26.65 7.76 -5.65
N GLY A 46 -26.34 9.06 -5.57
CA GLY A 46 -25.03 9.55 -5.11
C GLY A 46 -24.63 9.16 -3.68
N ASN A 47 -25.61 8.75 -2.85
CA ASN A 47 -25.38 8.25 -1.49
C ASN A 47 -25.40 6.71 -1.38
N SER A 48 -25.28 6.01 -2.51
CA SER A 48 -25.24 4.54 -2.51
C SER A 48 -23.94 4.04 -1.93
N ALA A 49 -23.99 2.92 -1.20
CA ALA A 49 -22.77 2.23 -0.77
C ALA A 49 -21.87 1.94 -1.98
N PRO A 50 -20.53 2.03 -1.84
CA PRO A 50 -19.60 1.76 -2.93
C PRO A 50 -19.88 0.39 -3.57
N PRO A 51 -20.13 0.33 -4.89
CA PRO A 51 -20.46 -0.93 -5.55
C PRO A 51 -19.35 -1.96 -5.34
N PHE A 52 -19.72 -3.21 -5.03
CA PHE A 52 -18.74 -4.29 -4.86
C PHE A 52 -17.84 -4.46 -6.10
N LEU A 53 -18.42 -4.32 -7.30
CA LEU A 53 -17.69 -4.32 -8.57
C LEU A 53 -16.63 -3.21 -8.64
N ALA A 54 -16.91 -2.00 -8.13
CA ALA A 54 -15.93 -0.91 -8.14
C ALA A 54 -14.71 -1.23 -7.27
N ARG A 55 -14.91 -1.92 -6.14
CA ARG A 55 -13.82 -2.39 -5.28
C ARG A 55 -12.96 -3.44 -5.98
N ILE A 56 -13.58 -4.39 -6.69
CA ILE A 56 -12.85 -5.38 -7.50
C ILE A 56 -12.04 -4.69 -8.59
N VAL A 57 -12.65 -3.76 -9.34
CA VAL A 57 -11.98 -3.00 -10.39
C VAL A 57 -10.77 -2.24 -9.84
N TYR A 58 -10.91 -1.62 -8.66
CA TYR A 58 -9.81 -0.93 -8.01
C TYR A 58 -8.66 -1.87 -7.61
N VAL A 59 -8.97 -3.03 -7.02
CA VAL A 59 -7.93 -4.03 -6.67
C VAL A 59 -7.22 -4.52 -7.93
N VAL A 60 -7.96 -4.83 -9.00
CA VAL A 60 -7.39 -5.25 -10.29
C VAL A 60 -6.50 -4.15 -10.86
N PHE A 61 -6.93 -2.89 -10.82
CA PHE A 61 -6.14 -1.74 -11.25
C PHE A 61 -4.80 -1.65 -10.51
N ILE A 62 -4.80 -1.77 -9.18
CA ILE A 62 -3.58 -1.76 -8.36
C ILE A 62 -2.67 -2.96 -8.67
N LEU A 63 -3.23 -4.15 -8.89
CA LEU A 63 -2.46 -5.34 -9.26
C LEU A 63 -1.81 -5.18 -10.63
N VAL A 64 -2.53 -4.64 -11.62
CA VAL A 64 -2.01 -4.36 -12.96
C VAL A 64 -0.87 -3.35 -12.90
N LEU A 65 -1.05 -2.23 -12.17
CA LEU A 65 0.03 -1.26 -11.98
C LEU A 65 1.25 -1.89 -11.31
N SER A 66 1.01 -2.76 -10.32
CA SER A 66 2.08 -3.41 -9.57
C SER A 66 2.88 -4.36 -10.45
N TRP A 67 2.20 -5.10 -11.32
CA TRP A 67 2.84 -5.94 -12.31
C TRP A 67 3.76 -5.13 -13.25
N PHE A 68 3.28 -4.01 -13.79
CA PHE A 68 4.08 -3.15 -14.67
C PHE A 68 5.33 -2.60 -13.96
N VAL A 69 5.19 -2.11 -12.72
CA VAL A 69 6.32 -1.55 -11.98
C VAL A 69 7.33 -2.63 -11.60
N LEU A 70 6.90 -3.82 -11.17
CA LEU A 70 7.81 -4.90 -10.83
C LEU A 70 8.61 -5.39 -12.05
N ARG A 71 7.98 -5.45 -13.24
CA ARG A 71 8.63 -5.84 -14.50
C ARG A 71 9.51 -4.75 -15.11
N SER A 72 9.36 -3.50 -14.69
CA SER A 72 10.14 -2.37 -15.22
C SER A 72 11.64 -2.45 -14.88
N ARG A 73 12.45 -1.65 -15.57
CA ARG A 73 13.89 -1.46 -15.28
C ARG A 73 14.16 -0.38 -14.23
N LEU A 74 13.15 -0.01 -13.43
CA LEU A 74 13.34 0.98 -12.36
C LEU A 74 14.33 0.48 -11.30
N ASN A 75 15.01 1.42 -10.66
CA ASN A 75 15.95 1.10 -9.60
C ASN A 75 15.22 0.58 -8.34
N ASP A 76 15.98 -0.07 -7.44
CA ASP A 76 15.42 -0.66 -6.23
C ASP A 76 14.75 0.36 -5.31
N THR A 77 15.22 1.60 -5.28
CA THR A 77 14.60 2.64 -4.45
C THR A 77 13.19 2.95 -4.93
N LEU A 78 13.00 3.15 -6.24
CA LEU A 78 11.69 3.44 -6.82
C LEU A 78 10.74 2.25 -6.72
N LYS A 79 11.24 1.02 -6.92
CA LYS A 79 10.43 -0.18 -6.73
C LYS A 79 10.03 -0.41 -5.27
N ALA A 80 10.93 -0.17 -4.31
CA ALA A 80 10.61 -0.24 -2.89
C ALA A 80 9.63 0.88 -2.47
N THR A 81 9.80 2.09 -3.01
CA THR A 81 8.85 3.19 -2.82
C THR A 81 7.49 2.79 -3.36
N TYR A 82 7.43 2.24 -4.57
CA TYR A 82 6.19 1.78 -5.17
C TYR A 82 5.51 0.68 -4.37
N LEU A 83 6.27 -0.30 -3.84
CA LEU A 83 5.74 -1.39 -3.00
C LEU A 83 4.93 -0.89 -1.81
N THR A 84 5.21 0.32 -1.31
CA THR A 84 4.43 0.89 -0.20
C THR A 84 2.94 1.02 -0.56
N MET A 85 2.63 1.35 -1.82
CA MET A 85 1.27 1.57 -2.30
C MET A 85 0.40 0.29 -2.30
N PRO A 86 0.73 -0.78 -3.04
CA PRO A 86 -0.11 -1.98 -3.04
C PRO A 86 -0.15 -2.63 -1.66
N LEU A 87 0.94 -2.60 -0.88
CA LEU A 87 0.94 -3.14 0.47
C LEU A 87 -0.06 -2.38 1.36
N MET A 88 -0.03 -1.05 1.34
CA MET A 88 -0.95 -0.24 2.13
C MET A 88 -2.41 -0.43 1.68
N VAL A 89 -2.67 -0.50 0.37
CA VAL A 89 -4.02 -0.79 -0.16
C VAL A 89 -4.54 -2.12 0.36
N VAL A 90 -3.71 -3.16 0.37
CA VAL A 90 -4.08 -4.48 0.91
C VAL A 90 -4.40 -4.40 2.40
N LEU A 91 -3.53 -3.74 3.20
CA LEU A 91 -3.74 -3.62 4.64
C LEU A 91 -4.99 -2.79 4.99
N VAL A 92 -5.21 -1.67 4.30
CA VAL A 92 -6.43 -0.85 4.47
C VAL A 92 -7.66 -1.64 4.05
N SER A 93 -7.59 -2.39 2.95
CA SER A 93 -8.71 -3.25 2.52
C SER A 93 -9.05 -4.30 3.57
N ILE A 94 -8.04 -4.93 4.19
CA ILE A 94 -8.26 -5.85 5.31
C ILE A 94 -8.99 -5.13 6.44
N GLY A 95 -8.49 -3.95 6.86
CA GLY A 95 -9.14 -3.12 7.88
C GLY A 95 -10.62 -2.85 7.57
N ILE A 96 -10.93 -2.43 6.34
CA ILE A 96 -12.31 -2.17 5.90
C ILE A 96 -13.17 -3.44 5.91
N PHE A 97 -12.66 -4.56 5.39
CA PHE A 97 -13.44 -5.81 5.34
C PHE A 97 -13.63 -6.47 6.69
N THR A 98 -12.75 -6.18 7.66
CA THR A 98 -12.74 -6.79 8.98
C THR A 98 -13.08 -5.81 10.10
N TYR A 99 -13.61 -4.63 9.77
CA TYR A 99 -13.86 -3.54 10.73
C TYR A 99 -14.79 -3.94 11.90
N GLN A 100 -15.65 -4.94 11.70
CA GLN A 100 -16.58 -5.46 12.72
C GLN A 100 -15.92 -6.50 13.64
N LEU A 101 -14.74 -7.00 13.27
CA LEU A 101 -14.01 -7.99 14.06
C LEU A 101 -13.18 -7.31 15.14
N SER A 102 -12.73 -8.08 16.13
CA SER A 102 -11.86 -7.55 17.18
C SER A 102 -10.53 -7.07 16.59
N MET A 103 -9.99 -5.99 17.18
CA MET A 103 -8.73 -5.37 16.74
C MET A 103 -7.59 -6.38 16.60
N GLY A 104 -7.51 -7.37 17.50
CA GLY A 104 -6.50 -8.42 17.45
C GLY A 104 -6.57 -9.30 16.20
N VAL A 105 -7.78 -9.57 15.69
CA VAL A 105 -7.95 -10.33 14.43
C VAL A 105 -7.48 -9.52 13.23
N VAL A 106 -7.83 -8.22 13.18
CA VAL A 106 -7.39 -7.32 12.12
C VAL A 106 -5.86 -7.21 12.10
N ILE A 107 -5.24 -7.01 13.26
CA ILE A 107 -3.78 -6.98 13.42
C ILE A 107 -3.16 -8.31 12.99
N GLY A 108 -3.74 -9.44 13.39
CA GLY A 108 -3.25 -10.78 13.03
C GLY A 108 -3.25 -11.01 11.51
N LEU A 109 -4.33 -10.62 10.82
CA LEU A 109 -4.41 -10.73 9.36
C LEU A 109 -3.41 -9.80 8.65
N GLY A 110 -3.29 -8.56 9.12
CA GLY A 110 -2.29 -7.62 8.61
C GLY A 110 -0.86 -8.14 8.81
N ALA A 111 -0.56 -8.68 9.99
CA ALA A 111 0.74 -9.27 10.31
C ALA A 111 1.05 -10.49 9.43
N ALA A 112 0.05 -11.34 9.12
CA ALA A 112 0.22 -12.45 8.20
C ALA A 112 0.60 -11.99 6.79
N VAL A 113 -0.04 -10.94 6.27
CA VAL A 113 0.32 -10.33 4.97
C VAL A 113 1.74 -9.76 5.01
N VAL A 114 2.08 -8.99 6.04
CA VAL A 114 3.42 -8.43 6.22
C VAL A 114 4.47 -9.55 6.27
N ALA A 115 4.23 -10.61 7.02
CA ALA A 115 5.11 -11.77 7.12
C ALA A 115 5.28 -12.48 5.77
N ALA A 116 4.20 -12.68 5.01
CA ALA A 116 4.26 -13.28 3.67
C ALA A 116 5.09 -12.43 2.69
N VAL A 117 4.94 -11.10 2.73
CA VAL A 117 5.73 -10.19 1.90
C VAL A 117 7.20 -10.19 2.33
N LEU A 118 7.49 -10.15 3.63
CA LEU A 118 8.87 -10.26 4.14
C LEU A 118 9.52 -11.59 3.74
N PHE A 119 8.78 -12.70 3.84
CA PHE A 119 9.24 -14.01 3.39
C PHE A 119 9.57 -14.01 1.89
N TYR A 120 8.70 -13.42 1.06
CA TYR A 120 8.97 -13.27 -0.38
C TYR A 120 10.23 -12.45 -0.66
N ILE A 121 10.39 -11.30 -0.01
CA ILE A 121 11.56 -10.42 -0.14
C ILE A 121 12.84 -11.18 0.26
N HIS A 122 12.78 -11.95 1.35
CA HIS A 122 13.89 -12.75 1.85
C HIS A 122 14.27 -13.88 0.89
N HIS A 123 13.29 -14.65 0.43
CA HIS A 123 13.51 -15.74 -0.51
C HIS A 123 14.09 -15.24 -1.85
N LYS A 124 13.66 -14.05 -2.31
CA LYS A 124 14.19 -13.41 -3.52
C LYS A 124 15.47 -12.61 -3.29
N LYS A 125 15.99 -12.57 -2.05
CA LYS A 125 17.20 -11.82 -1.66
C LYS A 125 17.18 -10.35 -2.15
N LEU A 126 16.01 -9.70 -2.07
CA LEU A 126 15.85 -8.32 -2.52
C LEU A 126 16.60 -7.34 -1.60
N SER A 127 16.84 -6.13 -2.12
CA SER A 127 17.54 -5.06 -1.40
C SER A 127 16.89 -4.72 -0.05
N TRP A 128 17.70 -4.27 0.92
CA TRP A 128 17.24 -3.82 2.25
C TRP A 128 16.13 -2.76 2.19
N LYS A 129 16.11 -1.96 1.11
CA LYS A 129 15.10 -0.92 0.83
C LYS A 129 13.67 -1.47 0.83
N TYR A 130 13.47 -2.68 0.36
CA TYR A 130 12.15 -3.32 0.34
C TYR A 130 11.69 -3.69 1.75
N TYR A 131 12.60 -4.18 2.61
CA TYR A 131 12.29 -4.42 4.02
C TYR A 131 11.91 -3.12 4.73
N PHE A 132 12.70 -2.05 4.51
CA PHE A 132 12.39 -0.74 5.07
C PHE A 132 10.99 -0.25 4.64
N ALA A 133 10.64 -0.37 3.36
CA ALA A 133 9.31 -0.03 2.86
C ALA A 133 8.18 -0.82 3.54
N VAL A 134 8.37 -2.14 3.71
CA VAL A 134 7.38 -2.99 4.38
C VAL A 134 7.20 -2.62 5.85
N PHE A 135 8.30 -2.44 6.59
CA PHE A 135 8.24 -2.03 7.99
C PHE A 135 7.64 -0.65 8.17
N TYR A 136 7.99 0.30 7.30
CA TYR A 136 7.41 1.63 7.28
C TYR A 136 5.88 1.59 7.13
N VAL A 137 5.38 0.83 6.15
CA VAL A 137 3.93 0.68 5.93
C VAL A 137 3.25 -0.05 7.07
N ALA A 138 3.84 -1.13 7.59
CA ALA A 138 3.28 -1.85 8.73
C ALA A 138 3.19 -0.97 9.98
N ALA A 139 4.23 -0.18 10.25
CA ALA A 139 4.25 0.77 11.36
C ALA A 139 3.18 1.85 11.19
N LEU A 140 3.04 2.42 9.99
CA LEU A 140 1.99 3.39 9.70
C LEU A 140 0.58 2.82 9.87
N ALA A 141 0.32 1.62 9.34
CA ALA A 141 -0.97 0.97 9.45
C ALA A 141 -1.35 0.72 10.92
N LEU A 142 -0.39 0.21 11.73
CA LEU A 142 -0.58 0.05 13.16
C LEU A 142 -0.81 1.38 13.88
N MET A 143 -0.05 2.43 13.52
CA MET A 143 -0.20 3.76 14.11
C MET A 143 -1.59 4.34 13.82
N ILE A 144 -2.07 4.24 12.59
CA ILE A 144 -3.41 4.70 12.20
C ILE A 144 -4.50 3.98 13.01
N MET A 145 -4.39 2.65 13.14
CA MET A 145 -5.34 1.85 13.92
C MET A 145 -5.32 2.19 15.41
N LEU A 146 -4.13 2.36 16.01
CA LEU A 146 -3.99 2.64 17.45
C LEU A 146 -4.42 4.05 17.82
N LEU A 147 -4.24 5.01 16.92
CA LEU A 147 -4.65 6.40 17.13
C LEU A 147 -6.12 6.66 16.76
N GLY A 148 -6.83 5.67 16.20
CA GLY A 148 -8.21 5.82 15.75
C GLY A 148 -8.35 6.90 14.67
N ILE A 149 -7.33 7.05 13.81
CA ILE A 149 -7.40 8.00 12.71
C ILE A 149 -8.32 7.39 11.64
N ASP A 150 -9.46 8.04 11.40
CA ASP A 150 -10.35 7.66 10.32
C ASP A 150 -9.65 7.89 8.96
N ILE A 151 -9.76 6.90 8.09
CA ILE A 151 -9.24 6.89 6.73
C ILE A 151 -10.40 7.08 5.75
#